data_AF-A0A0C9REY9-F1
#
_entry.id   AF-A0A0C9REY9-F1
#
_cell.length_a   1.000
_cell.length_b   1.000
_cell.length_c   1.000
_cell.angle_alpha   90.00
_cell.angle_beta   90.00
_cell.angle_gamma   90.00
#
_symmetry.space_group_name_H-M   'P 1'
#
loop_
_entity.id
_entity.type
_entity.pdbx_description
1 polymer ?
#
loop_
_entity_poly.entity_id
_entity_poly.type
_entity_poly.pdbx_seq_one_letter_code
_entity_poly.pdbx_strand_id
1 'polypeptide(L)'
;MSKHFGKQLIVIALAIQLRNLYAAADIPNCAFRDTVSLVNVRSNADGSYTYQGLRIPQNMTAIYSYEELSDGTIVTATPHIRGCACKLKQCIQLCCLPNELLDDKTKKCAPRNAVDYPRISTYRSDFTEKKKYRRV
;
A
#
# COMPACT_ATOMS: atom_id res chain seq x y z
N MET A 1 -0.21 54.38 -8.45
CA MET A 1 -0.22 52.95 -8.87
C MET A 1 0.29 51.94 -7.83
N SER A 2 0.59 52.31 -6.57
CA SER A 2 1.21 51.38 -5.60
C SER A 2 0.23 50.51 -4.79
N LYS A 3 -1.02 50.96 -4.60
CA LYS A 3 -2.02 50.28 -3.73
C LYS A 3 -2.58 48.97 -4.32
N HIS A 4 -2.54 48.82 -5.65
CA HIS A 4 -3.05 47.63 -6.34
C HIS A 4 -2.08 46.44 -6.20
N PHE A 5 -0.77 46.71 -6.20
CA PHE A 5 0.26 45.70 -6.07
C PHE A 5 0.30 45.07 -4.66
N GLY A 6 0.08 45.89 -3.62
CA GLY A 6 -0.02 45.40 -2.23
C GLY A 6 -1.24 44.48 -2.00
N LYS A 7 -2.39 44.80 -2.59
CA LYS A 7 -3.58 43.94 -2.54
C LYS A 7 -3.36 42.59 -3.25
N GLN A 8 -2.68 42.62 -4.40
CA GLN A 8 -2.33 41.40 -5.15
C GLN A 8 -1.43 40.47 -4.32
N LEU A 9 -0.42 41.02 -3.63
CA LEU A 9 0.49 40.24 -2.77
C LEU A 9 -0.23 39.58 -1.59
N ILE A 10 -1.18 40.27 -0.96
CA ILE A 10 -1.98 39.71 0.15
C ILE A 10 -2.88 38.57 -0.34
N VAL A 11 -3.52 38.73 -1.50
CA VAL A 11 -4.38 37.69 -2.09
C VAL A 11 -3.57 36.46 -2.49
N ILE A 12 -2.38 36.65 -3.08
CA ILE A 12 -1.47 35.55 -3.43
C ILE A 12 -1.01 34.80 -2.16
N ALA A 13 -0.63 35.52 -1.11
CA ALA A 13 -0.24 34.91 0.17
C ALA A 13 -1.37 34.08 0.77
N LEU A 14 -2.60 34.61 0.82
CA LEU A 14 -3.78 33.88 1.31
C LEU A 14 -4.09 32.64 0.46
N ALA A 15 -3.94 32.74 -0.87
CA ALA A 15 -4.14 31.60 -1.76
C ALA A 15 -3.10 30.49 -1.56
N ILE A 16 -1.84 30.85 -1.27
CA ILE A 16 -0.79 29.87 -0.93
C ILE A 16 -1.09 29.18 0.39
N GLN A 17 -1.54 29.92 1.42
CA GLN A 17 -1.93 29.34 2.71
C GLN A 17 -3.13 28.40 2.59
N LEU A 18 -4.14 28.75 1.77
CA LEU A 18 -5.30 27.91 1.51
C LEU A 18 -4.95 26.62 0.75
N ARG A 19 -3.98 26.67 -0.18
CA ARG A 19 -3.52 25.47 -0.92
C ARG A 19 -2.86 24.44 0.00
N ASN A 20 -2.11 24.87 1.02
CA ASN A 20 -1.48 23.95 1.98
C ASN A 20 -2.50 23.24 2.88
N LEU A 21 -3.70 23.82 3.09
CA LEU A 21 -4.78 23.17 3.82
C LEU A 21 -5.45 22.03 3.02
N TYR A 22 -5.25 22.01 1.70
CA TYR A 22 -5.73 21.00 0.76
C TYR A 22 -4.62 20.07 0.26
N ALA A 23 -3.43 20.11 0.86
CA ALA A 23 -2.43 19.08 0.62
C ALA A 23 -2.98 17.76 1.16
N ALA A 24 -3.03 16.73 0.29
CA ALA A 24 -3.44 15.38 0.66
C ALA A 24 -2.83 15.02 2.02
N ALA A 25 -3.69 14.60 2.97
CA ALA A 25 -3.25 14.19 4.29
C ALA A 25 -2.51 12.85 4.15
N ASP A 26 -1.27 12.93 3.67
CA ASP A 26 -0.33 11.83 3.62
C ASP A 26 0.42 11.76 4.95
N ILE A 27 0.79 10.55 5.36
CA ILE A 27 1.57 10.35 6.58
C ILE A 27 3.00 10.88 6.34
N PRO A 28 3.50 11.88 7.11
CA PRO A 28 4.83 12.43 6.89
C PRO A 28 5.92 11.35 7.00
N ASN A 29 6.89 11.37 6.07
CA ASN A 29 8.00 10.42 6.00
C ASN A 29 7.59 8.94 5.87
N CYS A 30 6.40 8.65 5.34
CA CYS A 30 5.94 7.30 5.03
C CYS A 30 5.60 7.18 3.54
N ALA A 31 6.24 6.25 2.83
CA ALA A 31 5.89 5.97 1.44
C ALA A 31 4.54 5.24 1.38
N PHE A 32 3.77 5.42 0.31
CA PHE A 32 2.47 4.75 0.14
C PHE A 32 2.56 3.22 0.31
N ARG A 33 3.58 2.60 -0.32
CA ARG A 33 3.90 1.16 -0.20
C ARG A 33 4.23 0.68 1.22
N ASP A 34 4.59 1.61 2.12
CA ASP A 34 4.86 1.31 3.54
C ASP A 34 3.58 1.37 4.41
N THR A 35 2.43 1.69 3.78
CA THR A 35 1.14 1.79 4.46
C THR A 35 0.26 0.56 4.22
N VAL A 36 -0.64 0.31 5.17
CA VAL A 36 -1.71 -0.69 5.08
C VAL A 36 -3.07 -0.01 5.16
N SER A 37 -4.07 -0.62 4.52
CA SER A 37 -5.46 -0.16 4.63
C SER A 37 -6.02 -0.47 6.03
N LEU A 38 -6.68 0.52 6.62
CA LEU A 38 -7.34 0.41 7.93
C LEU A 38 -8.87 0.52 7.83
N VAL A 39 -9.44 0.48 6.61
CA VAL A 39 -10.88 0.70 6.34
C VAL A 39 -11.79 -0.21 7.18
N ASN A 40 -11.36 -1.45 7.39
CA ASN A 40 -12.13 -2.45 8.15
C ASN A 40 -11.62 -2.62 9.60
N VAL A 41 -10.82 -1.68 10.10
CA VAL A 41 -10.23 -1.71 11.44
C VAL A 41 -10.83 -0.59 12.26
N ARG A 42 -11.37 -0.91 13.44
CA ARG A 42 -11.87 0.10 14.37
C ARG A 42 -10.71 0.80 15.07
N SER A 43 -10.83 2.12 15.25
CA SER A 43 -9.90 2.87 16.08
C SER A 43 -10.05 2.50 17.56
N ASN A 44 -8.95 2.59 18.28
CA ASN A 44 -8.91 2.53 19.74
C ASN A 44 -9.37 3.88 20.32
N ALA A 45 -9.64 3.91 21.63
CA ALA A 45 -10.13 5.11 22.32
C ALA A 45 -9.17 6.32 22.23
N ASP A 46 -7.87 6.06 22.04
CA ASP A 46 -6.82 7.08 21.88
C ASP A 46 -6.51 7.42 20.42
N GLY A 47 -7.35 6.97 19.47
CA GLY A 47 -7.20 7.26 18.05
C GLY A 47 -6.16 6.40 17.31
N SER A 48 -5.42 5.54 18.02
CA SER A 48 -4.56 4.54 17.38
C SER A 48 -5.38 3.41 16.75
N TYR A 49 -4.74 2.56 15.94
CA TYR A 49 -5.35 1.38 15.33
C TYR A 49 -4.58 0.12 15.68
N THR A 50 -5.28 -1.00 15.81
CA THR A 50 -4.66 -2.32 16.03
C THR A 50 -4.86 -3.17 14.78
N TYR A 51 -3.82 -3.29 13.97
CA TYR A 51 -3.82 -4.04 12.71
C TYR A 51 -2.96 -5.30 12.84
N GLN A 52 -3.56 -6.49 12.74
CA GLN A 52 -2.85 -7.78 12.86
C GLN A 52 -1.93 -7.87 14.10
N GLY A 53 -2.41 -7.37 15.24
CA GLY A 53 -1.65 -7.33 16.51
C GLY A 53 -0.56 -6.24 16.58
N LEU A 54 -0.34 -5.48 15.51
CA LEU A 54 0.50 -4.29 15.51
C LEU A 54 -0.32 -3.06 15.87
N ARG A 55 0.17 -2.29 16.84
CA ARG A 55 -0.44 -1.02 17.25
C ARG A 55 0.17 0.13 16.46
N ILE A 56 -0.64 0.81 15.65
CA ILE A 56 -0.26 1.95 14.83
C ILE A 56 -0.76 3.23 15.51
N PRO A 57 0.13 4.14 15.96
CA PRO A 57 -0.28 5.36 16.66
C PRO A 57 -0.97 6.34 15.71
N GLN A 58 -1.81 7.21 16.26
CA GLN A 58 -2.64 8.15 15.48
C GLN A 58 -1.80 9.03 14.53
N ASN A 59 -0.62 9.48 14.97
CA ASN A 59 0.29 10.29 14.16
C ASN A 59 0.96 9.55 12.99
N MET A 60 0.72 8.24 12.86
CA MET A 60 1.16 7.41 11.75
C MET A 60 -0.04 6.86 10.96
N THR A 61 -1.16 7.59 10.99
CA THR A 61 -2.36 7.31 10.21
C THR A 61 -2.83 8.57 9.51
N ALA A 62 -3.45 8.42 8.34
CA ALA A 62 -4.05 9.54 7.63
C ALA A 62 -5.11 9.06 6.62
N ILE A 63 -5.94 9.99 6.14
CA ILE A 63 -6.99 9.72 5.14
C ILE A 63 -6.43 10.03 3.76
N TYR A 64 -6.41 9.00 2.91
CA TYR A 64 -5.95 9.07 1.53
C TYR A 64 -7.17 9.14 0.60
N SER A 65 -7.10 9.96 -0.45
CA SER A 65 -8.11 10.04 -1.52
C SER A 65 -7.58 9.49 -2.85
N TYR A 66 -6.56 8.65 -2.80
CA TYR A 66 -5.91 8.05 -3.96
C TYR A 66 -5.34 6.68 -3.60
N GLU A 67 -5.06 5.87 -4.63
CA GLU A 67 -4.25 4.65 -4.53
C GLU A 67 -3.03 4.79 -5.46
N GLU A 68 -1.89 4.23 -5.07
CA GLU A 68 -0.70 4.11 -5.92
C GLU A 68 -0.63 2.70 -6.50
N LEU A 69 -0.60 2.60 -7.82
CA LEU A 69 -0.43 1.34 -8.55
C LEU A 69 1.03 0.86 -8.48
N SER A 70 1.28 -0.39 -8.86
CA SER A 70 2.61 -1.01 -8.77
C SER A 70 3.69 -0.34 -9.64
N ASP A 71 3.28 0.40 -10.67
CA ASP A 71 4.16 1.19 -11.54
C ASP A 71 4.38 2.62 -11.01
N GLY A 72 3.81 2.98 -9.86
CA GLY A 72 3.85 4.32 -9.27
C GLY A 72 2.75 5.25 -9.79
N THR A 73 1.87 4.79 -10.67
CA THR A 73 0.76 5.60 -11.17
C THR A 73 -0.24 5.86 -10.03
N ILE A 74 -0.62 7.12 -9.85
CA ILE A 74 -1.61 7.53 -8.85
C ILE A 74 -3.00 7.56 -9.49
N VAL A 75 -3.97 6.91 -8.86
CA VAL A 75 -5.38 6.92 -9.28
C VAL A 75 -6.27 7.46 -8.16
N THR A 76 -7.26 8.29 -8.52
CA THR A 76 -8.22 8.81 -7.55
C THR A 76 -9.04 7.68 -6.94
N ALA A 77 -9.24 7.72 -5.62
CA ALA A 77 -10.01 6.73 -4.89
C ALA A 77 -10.96 7.43 -3.89
N THR A 78 -11.99 6.71 -3.45
CA THR A 78 -12.82 7.18 -2.34
C THR A 78 -11.95 7.40 -1.10
N PRO A 79 -12.14 8.49 -0.32
CA PRO A 79 -11.38 8.74 0.89
C PRO A 79 -11.39 7.54 1.84
N HIS A 80 -10.21 7.08 2.24
CA HIS A 80 -10.03 5.89 3.07
C HIS A 80 -8.84 6.04 4.02
N ILE A 81 -8.96 5.45 5.20
CA ILE A 81 -7.92 5.52 6.24
C ILE A 81 -6.80 4.52 5.95
N ARG A 82 -5.55 4.98 6.04
CA ARG A 82 -4.33 4.16 5.94
C ARG A 82 -3.43 4.39 7.15
N GLY A 83 -2.57 3.42 7.44
CA GLY A 83 -1.59 3.49 8.52
C GLY A 83 -0.20 2.99 8.12
N CYS A 84 0.85 3.66 8.59
CA CYS A 84 2.24 3.38 8.23
C CYS A 84 2.84 2.18 8.99
N ALA A 85 2.35 0.98 8.72
CA ALA A 85 2.73 -0.22 9.45
C ALA A 85 4.21 -0.62 9.23
N CYS A 86 4.75 -0.42 8.03
CA CYS A 86 6.06 -0.97 7.65
C CYS A 86 7.26 -0.24 8.27
N LYS A 87 7.02 0.95 8.84
CA LYS A 87 8.00 1.67 9.67
C LYS A 87 8.05 1.16 11.11
N LEU A 88 7.00 0.51 11.59
CA LEU A 88 6.89 -0.01 12.95
C LEU A 88 7.27 -1.50 13.02
N LYS A 89 7.07 -2.24 11.93
CA LYS A 89 7.39 -3.65 11.82
C LYS A 89 7.77 -3.99 10.38
N GLN A 90 8.69 -4.94 10.21
CA GLN A 90 9.09 -5.40 8.88
C GLN A 90 7.87 -5.90 8.08
N CYS A 91 7.72 -5.39 6.86
CA CYS A 91 6.71 -5.82 5.90
C CYS A 91 7.31 -6.65 4.77
N ILE A 92 6.46 -7.44 4.14
CA ILE A 92 6.70 -8.03 2.82
C ILE A 92 5.64 -7.52 1.87
N GLN A 93 6.04 -7.15 0.65
CA GLN A 93 5.10 -6.72 -0.38
C GLN A 93 4.56 -7.95 -1.09
N LEU A 94 3.24 -8.14 -1.03
CA LEU A 94 2.53 -9.24 -1.68
C LEU A 94 1.64 -8.69 -2.79
N CYS A 95 1.53 -9.42 -3.90
CA CYS A 95 0.61 -9.07 -4.98
C CYS A 95 -0.85 -9.37 -4.62
N CYS A 96 -1.08 -10.36 -3.76
CA CYS A 96 -2.40 -10.84 -3.37
C CYS A 96 -2.50 -11.02 -1.84
N LEU A 97 -3.72 -11.16 -1.33
CA LEU A 97 -3.92 -11.48 0.07
C LEU A 97 -3.30 -12.86 0.42
N PRO A 98 -2.93 -13.12 1.68
CA PRO A 98 -2.25 -14.36 2.07
C PRO A 98 -2.98 -15.66 1.69
N ASN A 99 -4.31 -15.61 1.54
CA ASN A 99 -5.19 -16.73 1.16
C ASN A 99 -5.52 -16.80 -0.34
N GLU A 100 -4.94 -15.91 -1.14
CA GLU A 100 -5.14 -15.80 -2.57
C GLU A 100 -3.84 -16.10 -3.33
N LEU A 101 -3.98 -16.38 -4.62
CA LEU A 101 -2.88 -16.57 -5.56
C LEU A 101 -3.13 -15.72 -6.80
N LEU A 102 -2.05 -15.27 -7.43
CA LEU A 102 -2.11 -14.53 -8.68
C LEU A 102 -2.34 -15.52 -9.82
N ASP A 103 -3.52 -15.48 -10.44
CA ASP A 103 -3.79 -16.24 -11.65
C ASP A 103 -2.89 -15.74 -12.79
N ASP A 104 -2.10 -16.65 -13.35
CA ASP A 104 -1.10 -16.30 -14.37
C ASP A 104 -1.70 -15.83 -15.69
N LYS A 105 -2.93 -16.26 -16.01
CA LYS A 105 -3.61 -15.90 -17.26
C LYS A 105 -4.32 -14.56 -17.12
N THR A 106 -5.09 -14.37 -16.06
CA THR A 106 -5.89 -13.16 -15.88
C THR A 106 -5.15 -12.04 -15.17
N LYS A 107 -3.99 -12.34 -14.54
CA LYS A 107 -3.23 -11.42 -13.68
C LYS A 107 -4.09 -10.83 -12.56
N LYS A 108 -5.03 -11.63 -12.03
CA LYS A 108 -5.92 -11.26 -10.92
C LYS A 108 -5.70 -12.19 -9.75
N CYS A 109 -5.94 -11.69 -8.54
CA CYS A 109 -5.94 -12.53 -7.37
C CYS A 109 -7.20 -13.41 -7.37
N ALA A 110 -7.01 -14.70 -7.12
CA ALA A 110 -8.06 -15.68 -7.01
C ALA A 110 -7.86 -16.52 -5.74
N PRO A 111 -8.94 -17.04 -5.15
CA PRO A 111 -8.84 -17.96 -4.01
C PRO A 111 -7.91 -19.14 -4.31
N ARG A 112 -7.11 -19.56 -3.33
CA ARG A 112 -6.14 -20.67 -3.49
C ARG A 112 -6.72 -21.94 -4.12
N ASN A 113 -7.98 -22.25 -3.82
CA ASN A 113 -8.69 -23.44 -4.29
C ASN A 113 -9.26 -23.30 -5.71
N ALA A 114 -9.30 -22.09 -6.26
CA ALA A 114 -9.81 -21.80 -7.60
C ALA A 114 -8.71 -21.83 -8.67
N VAL A 115 -7.43 -21.76 -8.28
CA VAL A 115 -6.31 -21.77 -9.22
C VAL A 115 -5.76 -23.20 -9.35
N ASP A 116 -5.98 -23.81 -10.51
CA ASP A 116 -5.40 -25.10 -10.88
C ASP A 116 -3.93 -24.89 -11.28
N TYR A 117 -3.03 -24.90 -10.29
CA TYR A 117 -1.60 -24.94 -10.58
C TYR A 117 -1.20 -26.36 -10.94
N PRO A 118 -0.41 -26.57 -12.01
CA PRO A 118 0.21 -27.86 -12.24
C PRO A 118 1.05 -28.20 -11.01
N ARG A 119 0.63 -29.24 -10.29
CA ARG A 119 1.40 -29.79 -9.16
C ARG A 119 2.80 -30.08 -9.69
N ILE A 120 3.81 -29.36 -9.21
CA ILE A 120 5.22 -29.52 -9.62
C ILE A 120 5.64 -30.97 -9.31
N SER A 121 5.46 -31.88 -10.26
CA SER A 121 6.02 -33.24 -10.22
C SER A 121 7.48 -33.25 -10.66
N THR A 122 7.94 -32.15 -11.25
CA THR A 122 9.21 -32.05 -11.98
C THR A 122 10.44 -32.03 -11.06
N TYR A 123 10.30 -31.70 -9.76
CA TYR A 123 11.43 -31.84 -8.84
C TYR A 123 11.82 -33.32 -8.61
N ARG A 124 10.86 -34.25 -8.72
CA ARG A 124 11.14 -35.69 -8.55
C ARG A 124 11.79 -36.28 -9.80
N SER A 125 11.41 -35.85 -10.99
CA SER A 125 12.01 -36.33 -12.25
C SER A 125 13.47 -35.88 -12.41
N ASP A 126 13.78 -34.62 -12.08
CA ASP A 126 15.15 -34.09 -12.15
C ASP A 126 16.11 -34.77 -11.17
N PHE A 127 15.63 -35.16 -9.98
CA PHE A 127 16.46 -35.87 -9.01
C PHE A 127 16.73 -37.33 -9.42
N THR A 128 15.76 -38.00 -10.05
CA THR A 128 15.97 -39.35 -10.59
C THR A 128 16.94 -39.37 -11.78
N GLU A 129 16.90 -38.35 -12.64
CA GLU A 129 17.82 -38.24 -13.77
C GLU A 129 19.25 -37.89 -13.31
N LYS A 130 19.41 -36.95 -12.37
CA LYS A 130 20.71 -36.62 -11.78
C LYS A 130 21.32 -37.77 -10.98
N LYS A 131 20.52 -38.62 -10.32
CA LYS A 131 21.00 -39.87 -9.69
C LYS A 131 21.40 -40.95 -10.70
N LYS A 132 20.80 -40.97 -11.90
CA LYS A 132 21.16 -41.89 -12.97
C LYS A 132 22.52 -41.53 -13.59
N TYR A 133 22.82 -40.24 -13.72
CA TYR A 133 24.08 -39.76 -14.31
C TYR A 133 25.25 -39.64 -13.31
N ARG A 134 24.99 -39.66 -11.99
CA ARG A 134 26.00 -39.66 -10.91
C ARG A 134 26.33 -41.07 -10.38
N ARG A 135 26.07 -42.10 -11.18
CA ARG A 135 26.61 -43.46 -10.97
C ARG A 135 27.60 -43.76 -12.10
N VAL A 136 28.75 -43.11 -12.04
CA VAL A 136 30.00 -43.48 -12.73
C VAL A 136 31.12 -43.24 -11.72
#